data_AF-A0A6I4P0A5-F1
#
_entry.id   AF-A0A6I4P0A5-F1
#
_cell.length_a   1.000
_cell.length_b   1.000
_cell.length_c   1.000
_cell.angle_alpha   90.00
_cell.angle_beta   90.00
_cell.angle_gamma   90.00
#
_symmetry.space_group_name_H-M   'P 1'
#
loop_
_entity.id
_entity.type
_entity.pdbx_description
1 polymer ?
#
loop_
_entity_poly.entity_id
_entity_poly.type
_entity_poly.pdbx_seq_one_letter_code
_entity_poly.pdbx_strand_id
1 'polypeptide(L)'
;MTTETATIELIGWKAYCDRIREDDPELLRSGLPARFHSRWRVARSFTGLQLDGYRDDTLAGQTSLFRLLLAYSALEQFTKLDPSRKAALGAIADPDLADELRSTLDIEAMTSNENVTGMKGSGKFDDISTTAGLVVFAYALRNIHAHGSATPHGLGVNTARACRAVDALSSKLLSEVEQAFTEYAAQPAQP
;
A
#
# COMPACT_ATOMS: atom_id res chain seq x y z
N MET A 1 21.55 -24.49 12.43
CA MET A 1 20.35 -24.58 11.58
C MET A 1 20.36 -23.41 10.63
N THR A 2 20.74 -23.62 9.39
CA THR A 2 20.53 -22.64 8.31
C THR A 2 19.06 -22.72 7.94
N THR A 3 18.26 -21.77 8.43
CA THR A 3 16.90 -21.57 7.92
C THR A 3 17.05 -21.17 6.46
N GLU A 4 16.60 -22.05 5.56
CA GLU A 4 16.47 -21.73 4.15
C GLU A 4 15.42 -20.62 4.05
N THR A 5 15.88 -19.37 3.94
CA THR A 5 14.98 -18.23 3.81
C THR A 5 14.30 -18.34 2.46
N ALA A 6 13.05 -18.78 2.43
CA ALA A 6 12.24 -18.79 1.22
C ALA A 6 12.30 -17.40 0.59
N THR A 7 12.80 -17.32 -0.64
CA THR A 7 12.87 -16.04 -1.35
C THR A 7 11.46 -15.64 -1.74
N ILE A 8 11.02 -14.48 -1.28
CA ILE A 8 9.74 -13.89 -1.71
C ILE A 8 9.91 -13.45 -3.17
N GLU A 9 9.28 -14.20 -4.09
CA GLU A 9 9.31 -13.95 -5.52
C GLU A 9 7.98 -13.40 -6.03
N LEU A 10 8.07 -12.34 -6.84
CA LEU A 10 6.93 -11.81 -7.56
C LEU A 10 6.72 -12.63 -8.83
N ILE A 11 5.54 -13.24 -8.96
CA ILE A 11 5.19 -14.08 -10.10
C ILE A 11 5.37 -13.29 -11.40
N GLY A 12 6.06 -13.88 -12.37
CA GLY A 12 6.32 -13.26 -13.67
C GLY A 12 7.48 -12.26 -13.69
N TRP A 13 8.13 -11.95 -12.56
CA TRP A 13 9.22 -10.95 -12.52
C TRP A 13 10.38 -11.27 -13.45
N LYS A 14 10.86 -12.52 -13.46
CA LYS A 14 11.96 -12.94 -14.35
C LYS A 14 11.57 -12.79 -15.82
N ALA A 15 10.40 -13.33 -16.20
CA ALA A 15 9.91 -13.27 -17.58
C ALA A 15 9.72 -11.81 -18.03
N TYR A 16 9.18 -10.97 -17.16
CA TYR A 16 9.07 -9.53 -17.39
C TYR A 16 10.43 -8.89 -17.63
N CYS A 17 11.44 -9.13 -16.77
CA CYS A 17 12.78 -8.57 -16.94
C CYS A 17 13.46 -9.02 -18.23
N ASP A 18 13.29 -10.28 -18.62
CA ASP A 18 13.86 -10.80 -19.87
C ASP A 18 13.20 -10.14 -21.07
N ARG A 19 11.86 -10.00 -21.05
CA ARG A 19 11.08 -9.32 -22.09
C ARG A 19 11.48 -7.85 -22.24
N ILE A 20 11.45 -7.06 -21.17
CA ILE A 20 11.76 -5.61 -21.28
C ILE A 20 13.22 -5.34 -21.62
N ARG A 21 14.14 -6.29 -21.39
CA ARG A 21 15.53 -6.14 -21.82
C ARG A 21 15.64 -6.08 -23.34
N GLU A 22 14.75 -6.77 -24.04
CA GLU A 22 14.68 -6.83 -25.50
C GLU A 22 13.75 -5.74 -26.04
N ASP A 23 12.54 -5.61 -25.48
CA ASP A 23 11.48 -4.73 -25.99
C ASP A 23 11.68 -3.24 -25.62
N ASP A 24 12.14 -2.95 -24.40
CA ASP A 24 12.22 -1.58 -23.87
C ASP A 24 13.41 -1.40 -22.89
N PRO A 25 14.65 -1.39 -23.41
CA PRO A 25 15.85 -1.23 -22.59
C PRO A 25 15.96 0.15 -21.92
N GLU A 26 15.20 1.16 -22.37
CA GLU A 26 15.13 2.47 -21.73
C GLU A 26 14.27 2.42 -20.46
N LEU A 27 13.12 1.73 -20.49
CA LEU A 27 12.32 1.48 -19.30
C LEU A 27 13.12 0.74 -18.24
N LEU A 28 13.90 -0.27 -18.63
CA LEU A 28 14.81 -0.97 -17.71
C LEU A 28 15.84 -0.01 -17.09
N ARG A 29 16.45 0.87 -17.89
CA ARG A 29 17.44 1.87 -17.42
C ARG A 29 16.86 2.99 -16.57
N SER A 30 15.57 3.31 -16.72
CA SER A 30 14.88 4.33 -15.90
C SER A 30 14.85 3.99 -14.40
N GLY A 31 15.09 2.72 -14.06
CA GLY A 31 14.99 2.17 -12.71
C GLY A 31 13.55 2.08 -12.19
N LEU A 32 12.52 2.41 -12.99
CA LEU A 32 11.11 2.25 -12.58
C LEU A 32 10.79 0.79 -12.20
N PRO A 33 11.14 -0.23 -13.01
CA PRO A 33 10.97 -1.62 -12.63
C PRO A 33 11.63 -1.97 -11.29
N ALA A 34 12.89 -1.56 -11.12
CA ALA A 34 13.67 -1.86 -9.93
C ALA A 34 13.09 -1.18 -8.68
N ARG A 35 12.62 0.06 -8.79
CA ARG A 35 11.93 0.77 -7.70
C ARG A 35 10.65 0.06 -7.30
N PHE A 36 9.82 -0.33 -8.25
CA PHE A 36 8.60 -1.09 -7.97
C PHE A 36 8.91 -2.40 -7.25
N HIS A 37 9.76 -3.24 -7.83
CA HIS A 37 10.09 -4.56 -7.28
C HIS A 37 10.73 -4.46 -5.89
N SER A 38 11.61 -3.48 -5.67
CA SER A 38 12.21 -3.22 -4.36
C SER A 38 11.15 -2.86 -3.31
N ARG A 39 10.22 -1.94 -3.61
CA ARG A 39 9.15 -1.54 -2.68
C ARG A 39 8.21 -2.69 -2.38
N TRP A 40 7.83 -3.46 -3.40
CA TRP A 40 7.00 -4.65 -3.22
C TRP A 40 7.68 -5.69 -2.32
N ARG A 41 8.95 -6.03 -2.59
CA ARG A 41 9.70 -7.00 -1.78
C ARG A 41 9.81 -6.57 -0.32
N VAL A 42 10.13 -5.30 -0.06
CA VAL A 42 10.20 -4.77 1.30
C VAL A 42 8.84 -4.88 1.99
N ALA A 43 7.77 -4.46 1.32
CA ALA A 43 6.42 -4.53 1.89
C ALA A 43 6.00 -5.97 2.22
N ARG A 44 6.28 -6.93 1.34
CA ARG A 44 5.95 -8.35 1.56
C ARG A 44 6.81 -9.05 2.59
N SER A 45 8.05 -8.61 2.75
CA SER A 45 8.99 -9.19 3.73
C SER A 45 8.88 -8.53 5.11
N PHE A 46 8.03 -7.51 5.27
CA PHE A 46 7.96 -6.72 6.50
C PHE A 46 7.24 -7.49 7.63
N THR A 47 8.00 -7.85 8.66
CA THR A 47 7.52 -8.62 9.81
C THR A 47 7.12 -7.77 11.01
N GLY A 48 7.60 -6.53 11.11
CA GLY A 48 7.24 -5.60 12.18
C GLY A 48 8.36 -4.61 12.52
N LEU A 49 8.05 -3.64 13.38
CA LEU A 49 9.05 -2.74 13.96
C LEU A 49 9.60 -3.33 15.27
N GLN A 50 10.83 -2.97 15.59
CA GLN A 50 11.42 -3.17 16.91
C GLN A 50 11.77 -1.79 17.47
N LEU A 51 11.03 -1.35 18.50
CA LEU A 51 11.19 -0.03 19.12
C LEU A 51 11.31 -0.20 20.63
N ASP A 52 12.44 0.19 21.19
CA ASP A 52 12.69 0.11 22.63
C ASP A 52 11.92 1.20 23.40
N GLY A 53 11.33 0.81 24.53
CA GLY A 53 10.61 1.73 25.43
C GLY A 53 9.20 2.13 24.98
N TYR A 54 8.68 1.55 23.91
CA TYR A 54 7.31 1.77 23.45
C TYR A 54 6.32 0.82 24.13
N ARG A 55 5.11 1.31 24.42
CA ARG A 55 3.98 0.46 24.83
C ARG A 55 3.57 -0.45 23.66
N ASP A 56 3.17 -1.68 23.98
CA ASP A 56 2.80 -2.70 22.98
C ASP A 56 1.71 -2.24 22.00
N ASP A 57 0.71 -1.51 22.49
CA ASP A 57 -0.38 -0.98 21.66
C ASP A 57 0.09 0.10 20.68
N THR A 58 1.01 0.96 21.13
CA THR A 58 1.65 1.96 20.29
C THR A 58 2.54 1.30 19.26
N LEU A 59 3.34 0.30 19.66
CA LEU A 59 4.19 -0.46 18.75
C LEU A 59 3.36 -1.19 17.67
N ALA A 60 2.25 -1.80 18.06
CA ALA A 60 1.32 -2.45 17.13
C ALA A 60 0.76 -1.42 16.12
N GLY A 61 0.28 -0.28 16.62
CA GLY A 61 -0.24 0.80 15.77
C GLY A 61 0.80 1.35 14.79
N GLN A 62 2.03 1.60 15.27
CA GLN A 62 3.14 2.03 14.42
C GLN A 62 3.49 0.98 13.37
N THR A 63 3.50 -0.29 13.77
CA THR A 63 3.80 -1.42 12.86
C THR A 63 2.77 -1.52 11.74
N SER A 64 1.47 -1.44 12.05
CA SER A 64 0.41 -1.52 11.04
C SER A 64 0.42 -0.31 10.10
N LEU A 65 0.62 0.91 10.62
CA LEU A 65 0.74 2.11 9.79
C LEU A 65 1.98 2.08 8.88
N PHE A 66 3.11 1.58 9.39
CA PHE A 66 4.33 1.46 8.59
C PHE A 66 4.19 0.39 7.50
N ARG A 67 3.54 -0.75 7.80
CA ARG A 67 3.19 -1.76 6.80
C ARG A 67 2.33 -1.16 5.69
N LEU A 68 1.31 -0.37 6.04
CA LEU A 68 0.46 0.31 5.07
C LEU A 68 1.24 1.30 4.20
N LEU A 69 2.17 2.05 4.79
CA LEU A 69 3.06 2.96 4.06
C LEU A 69 3.89 2.20 3.02
N LEU A 70 4.45 1.04 3.38
CA LEU A 70 5.21 0.21 2.45
C LEU A 70 4.33 -0.35 1.32
N ALA A 71 3.15 -0.87 1.66
CA ALA A 71 2.18 -1.41 0.70
C ALA A 71 1.72 -0.33 -0.30
N TYR A 72 1.36 0.85 0.20
CA TYR A 72 0.97 1.99 -0.65
C TYR A 72 2.13 2.46 -1.52
N SER A 73 3.37 2.46 -1.02
CA SER A 73 4.54 2.81 -1.83
C SER A 73 4.74 1.85 -3.01
N ALA A 74 4.48 0.54 -2.82
CA ALA A 74 4.52 -0.43 -3.92
C ALA A 74 3.45 -0.15 -4.97
N LEU A 75 2.21 0.14 -4.54
CA LEU A 75 1.10 0.56 -5.41
C LEU A 75 1.46 1.82 -6.22
N GLU A 76 2.03 2.84 -5.59
CA GLU A 76 2.46 4.08 -6.26
C GLU A 76 3.55 3.83 -7.31
N GLN A 77 4.49 2.94 -7.05
CA GLN A 77 5.52 2.61 -8.04
C GLN A 77 4.95 1.77 -9.19
N PHE A 78 4.03 0.84 -8.91
CA PHE A 78 3.39 0.06 -9.96
C PHE A 78 2.53 0.93 -10.88
N THR A 79 1.76 1.87 -10.33
CA THR A 79 0.97 2.81 -11.17
C THR A 79 1.82 3.80 -11.97
N LYS A 80 3.11 3.97 -11.65
CA LYS A 80 4.07 4.66 -12.52
C LYS A 80 4.65 3.74 -13.59
N LEU A 81 4.77 2.46 -13.30
CA LEU A 81 5.25 1.44 -14.22
C LEU A 81 4.20 1.08 -15.28
N ASP A 82 2.94 0.93 -14.87
CA ASP A 82 1.78 0.75 -15.73
C ASP A 82 0.69 1.80 -15.38
N PRO A 83 0.79 3.00 -15.98
CA PRO A 83 -0.19 4.07 -15.78
C PRO A 83 -1.62 3.69 -16.16
N SER A 84 -1.82 2.70 -17.06
CA SER A 84 -3.14 2.27 -17.50
C SER A 84 -3.97 1.67 -16.35
N ARG A 85 -3.29 1.10 -15.34
CA ARG A 85 -3.92 0.48 -14.16
C ARG A 85 -4.30 1.45 -13.07
N LYS A 86 -3.89 2.73 -13.16
CA LYS A 86 -4.13 3.73 -12.10
C LYS A 86 -5.60 3.87 -11.73
N ALA A 87 -6.51 3.84 -12.70
CA ALA A 87 -7.95 3.97 -12.44
C ALA A 87 -8.51 2.75 -11.69
N ALA A 88 -8.20 1.54 -12.18
CA ALA A 88 -8.67 0.29 -11.56
C ALA A 88 -8.10 0.12 -10.14
N LEU A 89 -6.79 0.33 -9.98
CA LEU A 89 -6.13 0.26 -8.68
C LEU A 89 -6.50 1.41 -7.75
N GLY A 90 -7.02 2.51 -8.26
CA GLY A 90 -7.61 3.60 -7.48
C GLY A 90 -9.05 3.34 -7.02
N ALA A 91 -9.65 2.24 -7.49
CA ALA A 91 -11.04 1.86 -7.24
C ALA A 91 -11.17 0.48 -6.58
N ILE A 92 -10.13 0.02 -5.87
CA ILE A 92 -10.16 -1.25 -5.13
C ILE A 92 -11.34 -1.22 -4.14
N ALA A 93 -12.25 -2.18 -4.32
CA ALA A 93 -13.48 -2.31 -3.56
C ALA A 93 -13.43 -3.53 -2.65
N ASP A 94 -13.82 -3.31 -1.40
CA ASP A 94 -14.07 -4.33 -0.38
C ASP A 94 -14.99 -3.68 0.67
N PRO A 95 -16.32 -3.79 0.50
CA PRO A 95 -17.27 -3.09 1.36
C PRO A 95 -17.11 -3.45 2.83
N ASP A 96 -16.89 -4.74 3.13
CA ASP A 96 -16.74 -5.25 4.49
C ASP A 96 -15.50 -4.66 5.17
N LEU A 97 -14.36 -4.62 4.47
CA LEU A 97 -13.16 -4.00 5.00
C LEU A 97 -13.30 -2.47 5.11
N ALA A 98 -13.98 -1.83 4.17
CA ALA A 98 -14.24 -0.39 4.25
C ALA A 98 -15.10 -0.05 5.48
N ASP A 99 -16.14 -0.83 5.77
CA ASP A 99 -16.98 -0.66 6.95
C ASP A 99 -16.23 -0.95 8.25
N GLU A 100 -15.37 -1.97 8.25
CA GLU A 100 -14.49 -2.26 9.38
C GLU A 100 -13.55 -1.07 9.65
N LEU A 101 -12.92 -0.49 8.63
CA LEU A 101 -12.06 0.69 8.76
C LEU A 101 -12.85 1.90 9.29
N ARG A 102 -14.06 2.17 8.79
CA ARG A 102 -14.93 3.25 9.29
C ARG A 102 -15.29 3.08 10.76
N SER A 103 -15.56 1.84 11.18
CA SER A 103 -15.99 1.56 12.55
C SER A 103 -14.86 1.53 13.57
N THR A 104 -13.59 1.49 13.11
CA THR A 104 -12.42 1.31 13.97
C THR A 104 -11.49 2.52 14.02
N LEU A 105 -11.44 3.31 12.94
CA LEU A 105 -10.57 4.47 12.82
C LEU A 105 -11.26 5.76 13.27
N ASP A 106 -10.44 6.74 13.65
CA ASP A 106 -10.91 8.10 13.89
C ASP A 106 -11.03 8.87 12.56
N ILE A 107 -12.20 8.75 11.92
CA ILE A 107 -12.47 9.36 10.61
C ILE A 107 -12.46 10.89 10.67
N GLU A 108 -12.89 11.48 11.79
CA GLU A 108 -12.86 12.92 11.97
C GLU A 108 -11.42 13.44 12.05
N ALA A 109 -10.56 12.76 12.83
CA ALA A 109 -9.15 13.08 12.89
C ALA A 109 -8.45 12.92 11.53
N MET A 110 -8.81 11.89 10.76
CA MET A 110 -8.29 11.70 9.40
C MET A 110 -8.71 12.83 8.45
N THR A 111 -10.00 13.20 8.45
CA THR A 111 -10.56 14.17 7.49
C THR A 111 -10.16 15.61 7.78
N SER A 112 -10.03 15.95 9.06
CA SER A 112 -9.56 17.27 9.51
C SER A 112 -8.07 17.49 9.26
N ASN A 113 -7.25 16.43 9.15
CA ASN A 113 -5.79 16.54 9.00
C ASN A 113 -5.37 17.32 7.73
N GLU A 114 -4.37 18.20 7.88
CA GLU A 114 -3.86 19.04 6.78
C GLU A 114 -3.09 18.26 5.71
N ASN A 115 -2.50 17.12 6.06
CA ASN A 115 -1.71 16.31 5.13
C ASN A 115 -2.54 15.45 4.16
N VAL A 116 -3.88 15.57 4.24
CA VAL A 116 -4.80 14.94 3.29
C VAL A 116 -5.38 15.95 2.28
N THR A 117 -4.88 17.19 2.29
CA THR A 117 -5.28 18.29 1.38
C THR A 117 -5.22 17.95 -0.10
N GLY A 118 -4.28 17.10 -0.55
CA GLY A 118 -4.21 16.64 -1.95
C GLY A 118 -5.43 15.86 -2.44
N MET A 119 -6.32 15.41 -1.55
CA MET A 119 -7.62 14.84 -1.89
C MET A 119 -8.81 15.67 -1.40
N LYS A 120 -8.60 16.74 -0.62
CA LYS A 120 -9.68 17.64 -0.18
C LYS A 120 -10.27 18.33 -1.42
N GLY A 121 -11.59 18.22 -1.61
CA GLY A 121 -12.29 18.73 -2.80
C GLY A 121 -12.34 17.77 -4.00
N SER A 122 -11.82 16.55 -3.87
CA SER A 122 -11.94 15.50 -4.91
C SER A 122 -13.24 14.69 -4.84
N GLY A 123 -14.14 14.98 -3.88
CA GLY A 123 -15.35 14.23 -3.57
C GLY A 123 -15.09 12.87 -2.91
N LYS A 124 -14.08 12.13 -3.40
CA LYS A 124 -13.72 10.79 -2.91
C LYS A 124 -13.29 10.74 -1.45
N PHE A 125 -12.68 11.82 -0.96
CA PHE A 125 -12.26 11.92 0.44
C PHE A 125 -13.40 12.42 1.35
N ASP A 126 -14.32 13.21 0.79
CA ASP A 126 -15.53 13.65 1.48
C ASP A 126 -16.47 12.46 1.74
N ASP A 127 -16.40 11.43 0.89
CA ASP A 127 -17.12 10.16 1.02
C ASP A 127 -16.41 9.11 1.90
N ILE A 128 -15.30 9.45 2.59
CA ILE A 128 -14.56 8.45 3.39
C ILE A 128 -15.42 7.84 4.50
N SER A 129 -16.34 8.62 5.05
CA SER A 129 -17.33 8.16 6.04
C SER A 129 -18.49 7.35 5.46
N THR A 130 -18.62 7.24 4.14
CA THR A 130 -19.80 6.64 3.49
C THR A 130 -19.43 5.60 2.43
N THR A 131 -18.89 6.01 1.28
CA THR A 131 -18.78 5.18 0.07
C THR A 131 -17.36 5.07 -0.47
N ALA A 132 -16.38 5.73 0.14
CA ALA A 132 -15.02 5.72 -0.38
C ALA A 132 -14.44 4.30 -0.50
N GLY A 133 -13.71 4.08 -1.61
CA GLY A 133 -12.93 2.87 -1.82
C GLY A 133 -11.70 2.80 -0.91
N LEU A 134 -11.13 1.61 -0.78
CA LEU A 134 -10.03 1.32 0.15
C LEU A 134 -8.78 2.19 -0.04
N VAL A 135 -8.52 2.61 -1.27
CA VAL A 135 -7.33 3.41 -1.63
C VAL A 135 -7.38 4.81 -0.99
N VAL A 136 -8.58 5.32 -0.71
CA VAL A 136 -8.77 6.60 -0.03
C VAL A 136 -8.28 6.52 1.41
N PHE A 137 -8.66 5.45 2.15
CA PHE A 137 -8.13 5.17 3.48
C PHE A 137 -6.62 5.02 3.45
N ALA A 138 -6.11 4.26 2.48
CA ALA A 138 -4.68 4.00 2.35
C ALA A 138 -3.88 5.28 2.12
N TYR A 139 -4.33 6.14 1.21
CA TYR A 139 -3.70 7.43 0.93
C TYR A 139 -3.67 8.32 2.18
N ALA A 140 -4.81 8.45 2.85
CA ALA A 140 -4.95 9.33 4.01
C ALA A 140 -4.06 8.88 5.16
N LEU A 141 -4.15 7.61 5.56
CA LEU A 141 -3.33 7.04 6.62
C LEU A 141 -1.83 7.13 6.28
N ARG A 142 -1.46 6.79 5.03
CA ARG A 142 -0.07 6.89 4.56
C ARG A 142 0.46 8.31 4.66
N ASN A 143 -0.30 9.31 4.20
CA ASN A 143 0.15 10.70 4.25
C ASN A 143 0.28 11.21 5.68
N ILE A 144 -0.74 11.00 6.51
CA ILE A 144 -0.71 11.44 7.91
C ILE A 144 0.48 10.80 8.65
N HIS A 145 0.68 9.50 8.47
CA HIS A 145 1.77 8.77 9.11
C HIS A 145 3.14 9.21 8.58
N ALA A 146 3.33 9.31 7.26
CA ALA A 146 4.61 9.69 6.65
C ALA A 146 5.05 11.12 7.03
N HIS A 147 4.09 12.04 7.21
CA HIS A 147 4.36 13.40 7.65
C HIS A 147 4.43 13.54 9.19
N GLY A 148 4.15 12.48 9.94
CA GLY A 148 4.17 12.50 11.40
C GLY A 148 3.12 13.42 12.03
N SER A 149 2.05 13.76 11.31
CA SER A 149 1.03 14.72 11.78
C SER A 149 -0.03 14.12 12.70
N ALA A 150 0.02 12.81 12.95
CA ALA A 150 -0.75 12.15 13.99
C ALA A 150 -0.01 10.94 14.56
N THR A 151 -0.36 10.58 15.79
CA THR A 151 0.06 9.32 16.40
C THR A 151 -0.92 8.20 16.04
N PRO A 152 -0.55 6.91 16.19
CA PRO A 152 -1.50 5.81 16.00
C PRO A 152 -2.77 5.97 16.85
N HIS A 153 -2.63 6.48 18.08
CA HIS A 153 -3.75 6.76 18.97
C HIS A 153 -4.67 7.86 18.41
N GLY A 154 -4.09 8.94 17.89
CA GLY A 154 -4.86 10.03 17.25
C GLY A 154 -5.56 9.63 15.95
N LEU A 155 -5.32 8.41 15.45
CA LEU A 155 -6.00 7.85 14.28
C LEU A 155 -6.92 6.68 14.62
N GLY A 156 -7.05 6.32 15.91
CA GLY A 156 -7.77 5.12 16.34
C GLY A 156 -7.04 3.80 16.07
N VAL A 157 -5.79 3.84 15.60
CA VAL A 157 -4.94 2.66 15.32
C VAL A 157 -4.17 2.24 16.58
N ASN A 158 -4.87 2.05 17.69
CA ASN A 158 -4.31 1.63 18.98
C ASN A 158 -5.03 0.44 19.59
N THR A 159 -6.03 -0.11 18.89
CA THR A 159 -6.70 -1.35 19.29
C THR A 159 -6.26 -2.49 18.38
N ALA A 160 -6.28 -3.73 18.88
CA ALA A 160 -5.98 -4.91 18.08
C ALA A 160 -6.92 -5.05 16.87
N ARG A 161 -8.18 -4.60 16.99
CA ARG A 161 -9.16 -4.59 15.91
C ARG A 161 -8.76 -3.60 14.81
N ALA A 162 -8.45 -2.36 15.17
CA ALA A 162 -7.99 -1.35 14.20
C ALA A 162 -6.67 -1.74 13.53
N CYS A 163 -5.70 -2.27 14.28
CA CYS A 163 -4.43 -2.76 13.70
C CYS A 163 -4.68 -3.85 12.65
N ARG A 164 -5.56 -4.82 12.94
CA ARG A 164 -5.94 -5.86 11.98
C ARG A 164 -6.63 -5.30 10.74
N ALA A 165 -7.50 -4.30 10.87
CA ALA A 165 -8.15 -3.65 9.73
C ALA A 165 -7.11 -2.95 8.81
N VAL A 166 -6.15 -2.23 9.40
CA VAL A 166 -5.06 -1.57 8.66
C VAL A 166 -4.11 -2.58 8.00
N ASP A 167 -3.83 -3.70 8.68
CA ASP A 167 -3.03 -4.80 8.11
C ASP A 167 -3.76 -5.53 6.97
N ALA A 168 -5.08 -5.71 7.09
CA ALA A 168 -5.92 -6.26 6.03
C ALA A 168 -5.94 -5.34 4.81
N LEU A 169 -6.04 -4.02 5.01
CA LEU A 169 -5.90 -3.03 3.95
C LEU A 169 -4.54 -3.15 3.25
N SER A 170 -3.45 -3.21 4.02
CA SER A 170 -2.10 -3.38 3.47
C SER A 170 -1.98 -4.65 2.61
N SER A 171 -2.55 -5.75 3.09
CA SER A 171 -2.53 -7.05 2.41
C SER A 171 -3.36 -7.02 1.13
N LYS A 172 -4.54 -6.39 1.16
CA LYS A 172 -5.41 -6.20 0.00
C LYS A 172 -4.71 -5.39 -1.08
N LEU A 173 -4.07 -4.26 -0.74
CA LEU A 173 -3.32 -3.46 -1.72
C LEU A 173 -2.19 -4.25 -2.38
N LEU A 174 -1.42 -5.02 -1.59
CA LEU A 174 -0.34 -5.83 -2.13
C LEU A 174 -0.85 -6.94 -3.05
N SER A 175 -1.94 -7.61 -2.68
CA SER A 175 -2.56 -8.65 -3.51
C SER A 175 -3.04 -8.10 -4.85
N GLU A 176 -3.70 -6.93 -4.85
CA GLU A 176 -4.19 -6.28 -6.08
C GLU A 176 -3.02 -5.83 -6.98
N VAL A 177 -1.92 -5.33 -6.38
CA VAL A 177 -0.69 -4.99 -7.11
C VAL A 177 -0.01 -6.23 -7.69
N GLU A 178 0.06 -7.33 -6.94
CA GLU A 178 0.63 -8.60 -7.41
C GLU A 178 -0.15 -9.16 -8.59
N GLN A 179 -1.48 -9.16 -8.49
CA GLN A 179 -2.34 -9.60 -9.57
C GLN A 179 -2.17 -8.71 -10.81
N ALA A 180 -2.25 -7.39 -10.64
CA ALA A 180 -2.11 -6.46 -11.74
C ALA A 180 -0.73 -6.55 -12.41
N PHE A 181 0.33 -6.74 -11.61
CA PHE A 181 1.68 -6.97 -12.16
C PHE A 181 1.76 -8.28 -12.92
N THR A 182 1.18 -9.37 -12.39
CA THR A 182 1.19 -10.68 -13.07
C THR A 182 0.54 -10.59 -14.45
N GLU A 183 -0.58 -9.89 -14.55
CA GLU A 183 -1.27 -9.62 -15.82
C GLU A 183 -0.42 -8.74 -16.75
N TYR A 184 0.20 -7.68 -16.22
CA TYR A 184 1.10 -6.80 -16.98
C TYR A 184 2.35 -7.53 -17.49
N ALA A 185 2.93 -8.40 -16.68
CA ALA A 185 4.10 -9.21 -17.03
C ALA A 185 3.80 -10.21 -18.15
N ALA A 186 2.59 -10.76 -18.17
CA ALA A 186 2.12 -11.73 -19.16
C ALA A 186 1.75 -11.13 -20.52
N GLN A 187 1.72 -9.80 -20.67
CA GLN A 187 1.43 -9.15 -21.94
C GLN A 187 2.51 -9.49 -22.98
N PRO A 188 2.12 -9.77 -24.25
CA PRO A 188 3.06 -9.98 -25.32
C PRO A 188 3.86 -8.70 -25.60
N ALA A 189 5.06 -8.86 -26.15
CA ALA A 189 5.83 -7.77 -26.71
C ALA A 189 4.97 -6.96 -27.68
N GLN A 190 4.92 -5.64 -27.55
CA GLN A 190 4.31 -4.81 -28.58
C GLN A 190 5.27 -4.76 -29.78
N PRO A 191 4.79 -5.08 -31.00
CA PRO A 191 5.62 -5.16 -32.20
C PRO A 191 6.18 -3.79 -32.65
#